data_AF-A0A7D9K3E1-F1
#
_entry.id   AF-A0A7D9K3E1-F1
#
_cell.length_a   1.000
_cell.length_b   1.000
_cell.length_c   1.000
_cell.angle_alpha   90.00
_cell.angle_beta   90.00
_cell.angle_gamma   90.00
#
_symmetry.space_group_name_H-M   'P 1'
#
loop_
_entity.id
_entity.type
_entity.pdbx_description
1 polymer ?
#
loop_
_entity_poly.entity_id
_entity_poly.type
_entity_poly.pdbx_seq_one_letter_code
_entity_poly.pdbx_strand_id
1 'polypeptide(L)'
;VDECARGLDNCGSNSQCINTDGSFVCRCNYGYTGNGVYCYDINECSLSIDNCHSNASCSNIGGSFFCTCESGYTGNGTFCQEIDECSLSVDDCHPNSNCTNIDGSFLCICDEEFSGNETLCQEKSIAVRLRGPSSSNGTGRVEVFYNERWGTICHDYWDINDAKVVCRQLGYPYAARALRGSQVPDGTGQIWLDNVRCTGNEQSLINCSHSGWGYHNCRHYQDAGVECSS
;
A
#
# COMPACT_ATOMS: atom_id res chain seq x y z
N VAL A 1 -26.40 -47.67 -47.97
CA VAL A 1 -25.75 -46.49 -48.60
C VAL A 1 -24.67 -46.04 -47.62
N ASP A 2 -23.75 -45.17 -48.01
CA ASP A 2 -22.88 -44.50 -47.04
C ASP A 2 -23.19 -43.01 -47.11
N GLU A 3 -24.01 -42.58 -46.17
CA GLU A 3 -24.55 -41.25 -46.07
C GLU A 3 -23.46 -40.24 -45.68
N CYS A 4 -22.51 -40.67 -44.84
CA CYS A 4 -21.37 -39.86 -44.40
C CYS A 4 -20.36 -39.63 -45.54
N ALA A 5 -20.01 -40.67 -46.31
CA ALA A 5 -19.05 -40.55 -47.41
C ALA A 5 -19.60 -39.74 -48.60
N ARG A 6 -20.92 -39.63 -48.71
CA ARG A 6 -21.60 -38.93 -49.80
C ARG A 6 -22.06 -37.52 -49.42
N GLY A 7 -21.85 -37.09 -48.18
CA GLY A 7 -22.31 -35.80 -47.66
C GLY A 7 -23.83 -35.66 -47.70
N LEU A 8 -24.55 -36.78 -47.48
CA LEU A 8 -26.01 -36.84 -47.42
C LEU A 8 -26.52 -36.84 -45.97
N ASP A 9 -25.61 -36.80 -44.99
CA ASP A 9 -25.94 -36.65 -43.58
C ASP A 9 -26.32 -35.20 -43.23
N ASN A 10 -26.86 -35.01 -42.04
CA ASN A 10 -27.19 -33.70 -41.48
C ASN A 10 -26.46 -33.43 -40.16
N CYS A 11 -25.27 -34.01 -39.97
CA CYS A 11 -24.51 -33.83 -38.74
C CYS A 11 -24.00 -32.38 -38.61
N GLY A 12 -23.99 -31.87 -37.37
CA GLY A 12 -23.52 -30.52 -37.07
C GLY A 12 -22.00 -30.35 -37.21
N SER A 13 -21.52 -29.10 -37.20
CA SER A 13 -20.10 -28.78 -37.38
C SER A 13 -19.17 -29.29 -36.27
N ASN A 14 -19.71 -29.61 -35.09
CA ASN A 14 -18.97 -30.17 -33.95
C ASN A 14 -19.40 -31.61 -33.64
N SER A 15 -19.70 -32.39 -34.68
CA SER A 15 -20.03 -33.81 -34.54
C SER A 15 -19.38 -34.67 -35.61
N GLN A 16 -19.34 -35.97 -35.32
CA GLN A 16 -18.87 -37.01 -36.20
C GLN A 16 -20.06 -37.81 -36.75
N CYS A 17 -20.10 -37.98 -38.07
CA CYS A 17 -21.03 -38.88 -38.74
C CYS A 17 -20.52 -40.33 -38.64
N ILE A 18 -21.38 -41.25 -38.21
CA ILE A 18 -21.11 -42.68 -38.11
C ILE A 18 -22.16 -43.41 -38.96
N ASN A 19 -21.71 -44.04 -40.05
CA ASN A 19 -22.60 -44.80 -40.93
C ASN A 19 -23.07 -46.09 -40.25
N THR A 20 -24.35 -46.41 -40.36
CA THR A 20 -24.95 -47.64 -39.81
C THR A 20 -25.68 -48.40 -40.90
N ASP A 21 -26.05 -49.66 -40.65
CA ASP A 21 -26.77 -50.42 -41.67
C ASP A 21 -28.18 -49.83 -41.87
N GLY A 22 -28.43 -49.29 -43.06
CA GLY A 22 -29.69 -48.65 -43.44
C GLY A 22 -29.91 -47.20 -42.95
N SER A 23 -28.94 -46.59 -42.25
CA SER A 23 -29.03 -45.19 -41.75
C SER A 23 -27.64 -44.63 -41.41
N PHE A 24 -27.59 -43.46 -40.77
CA PHE A 24 -26.41 -42.92 -40.11
C PHE A 24 -26.76 -42.38 -38.70
N VAL A 25 -25.74 -42.14 -37.88
CA VAL A 25 -25.86 -41.52 -36.54
C VAL A 25 -24.85 -40.39 -36.42
N CYS A 26 -25.28 -39.24 -35.90
CA CYS A 26 -24.40 -38.13 -35.56
C CYS A 26 -24.03 -38.17 -34.07
N ARG A 27 -22.75 -38.06 -33.74
CA ARG A 27 -22.27 -37.99 -32.34
C ARG A 27 -21.45 -36.73 -32.13
N CYS A 28 -21.78 -35.91 -31.13
CA CYS A 28 -20.97 -34.73 -30.82
C CYS A 28 -19.51 -35.11 -30.54
N ASN A 29 -18.60 -34.22 -30.95
CA ASN A 29 -17.17 -34.35 -30.69
C ASN A 29 -16.90 -34.27 -29.18
N TYR A 30 -15.72 -34.72 -28.75
CA TYR A 30 -15.31 -34.59 -27.34
C TYR A 30 -15.32 -33.11 -26.91
N GLY A 31 -15.78 -32.82 -25.69
CA GLY A 31 -15.99 -31.46 -25.19
C GLY A 31 -17.33 -30.83 -25.62
N TYR A 32 -18.18 -31.54 -26.36
CA TYR A 32 -19.49 -31.05 -26.78
C TYR A 32 -20.63 -31.97 -26.32
N THR A 33 -21.80 -31.37 -26.05
CA THR A 33 -23.04 -32.05 -25.66
C THR A 33 -24.19 -31.70 -26.61
N GLY A 34 -25.16 -32.61 -26.78
CA GLY A 34 -26.30 -32.40 -27.66
C GLY A 34 -26.76 -33.65 -28.38
N ASN A 35 -27.47 -33.49 -29.50
CA ASN A 35 -28.10 -34.58 -30.25
C ASN A 35 -27.34 -34.99 -31.53
N GLY A 36 -26.11 -34.51 -31.72
CA GLY A 36 -25.28 -34.80 -32.89
C GLY A 36 -25.57 -33.93 -34.12
N VAL A 37 -26.80 -33.44 -34.29
CA VAL A 37 -27.14 -32.42 -35.30
C VAL A 37 -26.86 -31.03 -34.74
N TYR A 38 -27.25 -30.79 -33.49
CA TYR A 38 -26.94 -29.61 -32.71
C TYR A 38 -26.05 -30.01 -31.53
N CYS A 39 -24.82 -29.51 -31.54
CA CYS A 39 -23.83 -29.74 -30.50
C CYS A 39 -23.38 -28.40 -29.91
N TYR A 40 -23.45 -28.31 -28.59
CA TYR A 40 -23.07 -27.15 -27.81
C TYR A 40 -21.84 -27.49 -27.00
N ASP A 41 -20.98 -26.49 -26.83
CA ASP A 41 -19.80 -26.59 -26.02
C ASP A 41 -20.15 -26.92 -24.55
N ILE A 42 -19.41 -27.84 -23.93
CA ILE A 42 -19.54 -28.13 -22.51
C ILE A 42 -18.72 -27.08 -21.77
N ASN A 43 -19.37 -26.25 -20.95
CA ASN A 43 -18.64 -25.28 -20.15
C ASN A 43 -18.10 -25.92 -18.87
N GLU A 44 -16.86 -26.39 -18.89
CA GLU A 44 -16.26 -27.10 -17.75
C GLU A 44 -16.16 -26.22 -16.50
N CYS A 45 -15.89 -24.92 -16.68
CA CYS A 45 -15.78 -23.95 -15.59
C CYS A 45 -17.11 -23.73 -14.86
N SER A 46 -18.24 -23.70 -15.59
CA SER A 46 -19.57 -23.52 -15.00
C SER A 46 -20.09 -24.78 -14.32
N LEU A 47 -19.57 -25.93 -14.72
CA LEU A 47 -19.91 -27.23 -14.16
C LEU A 47 -18.96 -27.66 -13.04
N SER A 48 -17.89 -26.89 -12.78
CA SER A 48 -16.85 -27.19 -11.80
C SER A 48 -16.25 -28.59 -11.99
N ILE A 49 -16.04 -28.97 -13.26
CA ILE A 49 -15.37 -30.21 -13.65
C ILE A 49 -13.98 -29.96 -14.23
N ASP A 50 -13.52 -28.71 -14.23
CA ASP A 50 -12.17 -28.33 -14.55
C ASP A 50 -11.18 -28.86 -13.50
N ASN A 51 -9.89 -28.87 -13.86
CA ASN A 51 -8.80 -29.25 -12.98
C ASN A 51 -7.82 -28.09 -12.74
N CYS A 52 -8.33 -26.86 -12.74
CA CYS A 52 -7.50 -25.69 -12.48
C CYS A 52 -6.97 -25.69 -11.04
N HIS A 53 -5.78 -25.12 -10.86
CA HIS A 53 -5.22 -24.91 -9.53
C HIS A 53 -6.12 -23.97 -8.71
N SER A 54 -6.04 -24.03 -7.37
CA SER A 54 -6.82 -23.13 -6.50
C SER A 54 -6.50 -21.64 -6.71
N ASN A 55 -5.29 -21.34 -7.19
CA ASN A 55 -4.80 -20.00 -7.50
C ASN A 55 -4.75 -19.80 -9.03
N ALA A 56 -5.74 -20.33 -9.73
CA ALA A 56 -5.89 -20.20 -11.17
C ALA A 56 -7.35 -19.97 -11.55
N SER A 57 -7.54 -19.17 -12.61
CA SER A 57 -8.84 -18.92 -13.20
C SER A 57 -9.10 -19.87 -14.37
N CYS A 58 -10.30 -20.46 -14.39
CA CYS A 58 -10.78 -21.28 -15.50
C CYS A 58 -11.40 -20.41 -16.59
N SER A 59 -11.01 -20.64 -17.84
CA SER A 59 -11.59 -20.03 -19.03
C SER A 59 -12.09 -21.08 -20.00
N ASN A 60 -13.39 -21.04 -20.31
CA ASN A 60 -14.03 -21.97 -21.22
C ASN A 60 -13.73 -21.63 -22.68
N ILE A 61 -13.42 -22.64 -23.50
CA ILE A 61 -13.13 -22.50 -24.93
C ILE A 61 -13.87 -23.58 -25.73
N GLY A 62 -14.04 -23.39 -27.04
CA GLY A 62 -14.71 -24.40 -27.85
C GLY A 62 -14.01 -25.77 -27.79
N GLY A 63 -14.70 -26.75 -27.22
CA GLY A 63 -14.29 -28.15 -27.08
C GLY A 63 -13.41 -28.45 -25.87
N SER A 64 -13.12 -27.47 -25.01
CA SER A 64 -12.27 -27.64 -23.82
C SER A 64 -12.29 -26.42 -22.89
N PHE A 65 -11.34 -26.34 -21.97
CA PHE A 65 -11.08 -25.19 -21.13
C PHE A 65 -9.58 -25.00 -20.99
N PHE A 66 -9.15 -23.84 -20.50
CA PHE A 66 -7.77 -23.64 -20.06
C PHE A 66 -7.73 -22.89 -18.73
N CYS A 67 -6.67 -23.15 -17.97
CA CYS A 67 -6.42 -22.55 -16.67
C CYS A 67 -5.29 -21.53 -16.79
N THR A 68 -5.45 -20.39 -16.14
CA THR A 68 -4.40 -19.35 -16.06
C THR A 68 -4.13 -19.05 -14.60
N CYS A 69 -2.87 -19.10 -14.16
CA CYS A 69 -2.51 -18.71 -12.80
C CYS A 69 -2.94 -17.27 -12.52
N GLU A 70 -3.41 -17.03 -11.30
CA GLU A 70 -3.75 -15.69 -10.83
C GLU A 70 -2.51 -14.80 -10.73
N SER A 71 -2.71 -13.48 -10.66
CA SER A 71 -1.62 -12.53 -10.43
C SER A 71 -0.85 -12.88 -9.16
N GLY A 72 0.48 -12.74 -9.17
CA GLY A 72 1.36 -13.17 -8.08
C GLY A 72 1.74 -14.66 -8.12
N TYR A 73 1.29 -15.41 -9.13
CA TYR A 73 1.62 -16.82 -9.32
C TYR A 73 2.15 -17.12 -10.72
N THR A 74 3.03 -18.12 -10.81
CA THR A 74 3.60 -18.63 -12.06
C THR A 74 3.37 -20.12 -12.20
N GLY A 75 3.22 -20.60 -13.43
CA GLY A 75 2.99 -22.02 -13.69
C GLY A 75 2.16 -22.28 -14.94
N ASN A 76 1.53 -23.46 -14.99
CA ASN A 76 0.76 -23.92 -16.16
C ASN A 76 -0.77 -23.84 -15.96
N GLY A 77 -1.24 -23.18 -14.91
CA GLY A 77 -2.65 -23.04 -14.56
C GLY A 77 -3.28 -24.24 -13.84
N THR A 78 -2.76 -25.45 -14.02
CA THR A 78 -3.12 -26.63 -13.20
C THR A 78 -2.21 -26.81 -11.98
N PHE A 79 -1.03 -26.21 -12.05
CA PHE A 79 -0.07 -26.04 -10.96
C PHE A 79 0.42 -24.60 -11.01
N CYS A 80 0.21 -23.87 -9.91
CA CYS A 80 0.62 -22.48 -9.77
C CYS A 80 1.45 -22.35 -8.49
N GLN A 81 2.64 -21.78 -8.63
CA GLN A 81 3.55 -21.48 -7.54
C GLN A 81 3.59 -19.98 -7.33
N GLU A 82 3.65 -19.56 -6.08
CA GLU A 82 3.79 -18.15 -5.71
C GLU A 82 5.11 -17.56 -6.23
N ILE A 83 5.06 -16.30 -6.63
CA ILE A 83 6.22 -15.55 -7.12
C ILE A 83 6.78 -14.75 -5.94
N ASP A 84 8.00 -15.06 -5.51
CA ASP A 84 8.68 -14.23 -4.51
C ASP A 84 9.25 -12.97 -5.19
N GLU A 85 8.49 -11.88 -5.19
CA GLU A 85 8.89 -10.66 -5.90
C GLU A 85 10.14 -10.01 -5.30
N CYS A 86 10.30 -10.11 -3.97
CA CYS A 86 11.44 -9.55 -3.24
C CYS A 86 12.74 -10.28 -3.59
N SER A 87 12.72 -11.62 -3.66
CA SER A 87 13.90 -12.42 -4.02
C SER A 87 14.28 -12.28 -5.50
N LEU A 88 13.30 -11.98 -6.35
CA LEU A 88 13.49 -11.78 -7.78
C LEU A 88 13.82 -10.33 -8.15
N SER A 89 13.73 -9.40 -7.19
CA SER A 89 13.92 -7.96 -7.40
C SER A 89 13.02 -7.41 -8.52
N VAL A 90 11.78 -7.90 -8.57
CA VAL A 90 10.72 -7.44 -9.48
C VAL A 90 9.64 -6.65 -8.72
N ASP A 91 9.86 -6.41 -7.43
CA ASP A 91 9.08 -5.48 -6.63
C ASP A 91 9.23 -4.04 -7.13
N ASP A 92 8.23 -3.20 -6.85
CA ASP A 92 8.22 -1.77 -7.15
C ASP A 92 8.36 -0.92 -5.88
N CYS A 93 9.00 -1.47 -4.84
CA CYS A 93 9.20 -0.79 -3.58
C CYS A 93 10.09 0.45 -3.71
N HIS A 94 9.84 1.44 -2.84
CA HIS A 94 10.67 2.63 -2.76
C HIS A 94 12.10 2.29 -2.27
N PRO A 95 13.16 3.02 -2.69
CA PRO A 95 14.53 2.76 -2.19
C PRO A 95 14.74 2.88 -0.67
N ASN A 96 13.80 3.54 0.03
CA ASN A 96 13.80 3.73 1.50
C ASN A 96 12.67 2.91 2.15
N SER A 97 12.40 1.74 1.58
CA SER A 97 11.45 0.76 2.12
C SER A 97 12.02 -0.64 2.03
N ASN A 98 11.57 -1.51 2.92
CA ASN A 98 11.85 -2.92 2.87
C ASN A 98 10.70 -3.70 2.21
N CYS A 99 11.06 -4.64 1.34
CA CYS A 99 10.13 -5.56 0.70
C CYS A 99 9.89 -6.79 1.59
N THR A 100 8.64 -7.18 1.78
CA THR A 100 8.25 -8.42 2.45
C THR A 100 7.35 -9.23 1.54
N ASN A 101 7.76 -10.45 1.23
CA ASN A 101 6.99 -11.35 0.39
C ASN A 101 5.73 -11.84 1.13
N ILE A 102 4.58 -11.82 0.46
CA ILE A 102 3.30 -12.26 1.01
C ILE A 102 2.56 -13.16 0.01
N ASP A 103 1.55 -13.91 0.46
CA ASP A 103 0.86 -14.84 -0.45
C ASP A 103 0.18 -14.09 -1.60
N GLY A 104 0.65 -14.33 -2.82
CA GLY A 104 0.14 -13.73 -4.06
C GLY A 104 0.56 -12.27 -4.34
N SER A 105 1.51 -11.71 -3.58
CA SER A 105 2.03 -10.35 -3.77
C SER A 105 3.26 -10.08 -2.88
N PHE A 106 3.71 -8.84 -2.84
CA PHE A 106 4.64 -8.33 -1.84
C PHE A 106 4.05 -7.11 -1.11
N LEU A 107 4.67 -6.75 0.01
CA LEU A 107 4.37 -5.55 0.80
C LEU A 107 5.62 -4.70 0.96
N CYS A 108 5.52 -3.41 0.65
CA CYS A 108 6.58 -2.43 0.86
C CYS A 108 6.33 -1.62 2.13
N ILE A 109 7.28 -1.62 3.06
CA ILE A 109 7.18 -0.86 4.31
C ILE A 109 8.32 0.14 4.40
N CYS A 110 8.00 1.42 4.51
CA CYS A 110 9.01 2.46 4.67
C CYS A 110 9.90 2.19 5.89
N ASP A 111 11.19 2.50 5.75
CA ASP A 111 12.16 2.37 6.84
C ASP A 111 11.78 3.26 8.04
N GLU A 112 12.33 2.98 9.23
CA GLU A 112 11.89 3.57 10.51
C GLU A 112 11.81 5.11 10.51
N GLU A 113 12.60 5.80 9.69
CA GLU A 113 12.64 7.27 9.60
C GLU A 113 11.66 7.86 8.58
N PHE A 114 10.98 7.01 7.81
CA PHE A 114 10.10 7.41 6.73
C PHE A 114 8.65 7.00 6.99
N SER A 115 7.72 7.73 6.38
CA SER A 115 6.29 7.45 6.38
C SER A 115 5.71 7.76 5.00
N GLY A 116 4.70 6.99 4.58
CA GLY A 116 4.06 7.17 3.28
C GLY A 116 3.26 5.95 2.85
N ASN A 117 2.95 5.85 1.56
CA ASN A 117 2.00 4.87 1.00
C ASN A 117 2.68 3.81 0.12
N GLU A 118 3.68 3.12 0.68
CA GLU A 118 4.28 1.87 0.14
C GLU A 118 5.17 2.07 -1.11
N THR A 119 4.83 2.99 -2.03
CA THR A 119 5.64 3.38 -3.20
C THR A 119 6.30 4.76 -3.06
N LEU A 120 5.91 5.54 -2.05
CA LEU A 120 6.53 6.81 -1.71
C LEU A 120 6.82 6.83 -0.22
N CYS A 121 8.10 6.97 0.13
CA CYS A 121 8.54 7.11 1.51
C CYS A 121 9.13 8.51 1.71
N GLN A 122 8.50 9.30 2.57
CA GLN A 122 8.92 10.65 2.93
C GLN A 122 9.41 10.68 4.37
N GLU A 123 10.39 11.54 4.67
CA GLU A 123 10.87 11.69 6.04
C GLU A 123 9.72 12.00 7.00
N LYS A 124 9.69 11.32 8.15
CA LYS A 124 8.65 11.52 9.17
C LYS A 124 8.66 12.98 9.63
N SER A 125 7.56 13.68 9.36
CA SER A 125 7.35 15.04 9.81
C SER A 125 6.20 15.10 10.81
N ILE A 126 6.42 15.72 11.96
CA ILE A 126 5.34 16.04 12.89
C ILE A 126 4.74 17.41 12.60
N ALA A 127 3.42 17.52 12.67
CA ALA A 127 2.74 18.80 12.54
C ALA A 127 3.06 19.71 13.73
N VAL A 128 3.52 20.92 13.42
CA VAL A 128 3.89 21.95 14.40
C VAL A 128 2.99 23.17 14.20
N ARG A 129 2.62 23.85 15.29
CA ARG A 129 1.94 25.15 15.24
C ARG A 129 2.46 26.10 16.30
N LEU A 130 2.25 27.39 16.08
CA LEU A 130 2.50 28.44 17.07
C LEU A 130 1.21 28.89 17.75
N ARG A 131 1.29 29.13 19.05
CA ARG A 131 0.23 29.75 19.86
C ARG A 131 0.72 31.02 20.54
N GLY A 132 -0.14 32.04 20.55
CA GLY A 132 0.11 33.32 21.21
C GLY A 132 -0.27 34.51 20.33
N PRO A 133 -0.22 35.73 20.89
CA PRO A 133 -0.68 36.95 20.23
C PRO A 133 0.05 37.25 18.91
N SER A 134 1.32 36.88 18.82
CA SER A 134 2.20 37.14 17.68
C SER A 134 2.41 35.91 16.77
N SER A 135 1.58 34.88 16.92
CA SER A 135 1.73 33.61 16.18
C SER A 135 1.64 33.79 14.65
N SER A 136 0.87 34.76 14.19
CA SER A 136 0.79 35.15 12.77
C SER A 136 2.10 35.71 12.22
N ASN A 137 2.97 36.23 13.08
CA ASN A 137 4.25 36.84 12.72
C ASN A 137 5.43 35.90 12.99
N GLY A 138 5.17 34.60 13.17
CA GLY A 138 6.22 33.62 13.43
C GLY A 138 6.73 33.60 14.87
N THR A 139 6.02 34.23 15.82
CA THR A 139 6.42 34.25 17.23
C THR A 139 5.37 33.60 18.11
N GLY A 140 5.74 32.58 18.88
CA GLY A 140 4.82 31.98 19.83
C GLY A 140 5.33 30.72 20.51
N ARG A 141 4.49 30.19 21.40
CA ARG A 141 4.68 28.86 22.02
C ARG A 141 4.56 27.80 20.95
N VAL A 142 5.46 26.82 20.95
CA VAL A 142 5.45 25.70 20.02
C VAL A 142 4.55 24.59 20.57
N GLU A 143 3.66 24.08 19.72
CA GLU A 143 2.87 22.88 20.00
C GLU A 143 3.05 21.86 18.87
N VAL A 144 3.09 20.58 19.23
CA VAL A 144 3.19 19.46 18.29
C VAL A 144 1.94 18.59 18.36
N PHE A 145 1.53 18.02 17.23
CA PHE A 145 0.38 17.13 17.14
C PHE A 145 0.83 15.66 17.17
N TYR A 146 0.54 14.98 18.28
CA TYR A 146 0.88 13.57 18.47
C TYR A 146 -0.29 12.84 19.14
N ASN A 147 -0.54 11.60 18.71
CA ASN A 147 -1.63 10.76 19.23
C ASN A 147 -2.99 11.50 19.29
N GLU A 148 -3.37 12.10 18.16
CA GLU A 148 -4.61 12.87 17.96
C GLU A 148 -4.77 14.12 18.86
N ARG A 149 -3.71 14.58 19.53
CA ARG A 149 -3.79 15.73 20.45
C ARG A 149 -2.61 16.67 20.29
N TRP A 150 -2.92 17.95 20.42
CA TRP A 150 -1.90 18.99 20.53
C TRP A 150 -1.33 19.02 21.95
N GLY A 151 -0.02 19.15 22.05
CA GLY A 151 0.68 19.33 23.32
C GLY A 151 1.89 20.24 23.19
N THR A 152 2.36 20.77 24.31
CA THR A 152 3.48 21.71 24.37
C THR A 152 4.82 20.99 24.46
N ILE A 153 5.91 21.75 24.38
CA ILE A 153 7.28 21.27 24.50
C ILE A 153 7.92 21.96 25.71
N CYS A 154 8.68 21.22 26.52
CA CYS A 154 9.45 21.82 27.61
C CYS A 154 10.70 22.55 27.10
N HIS A 155 11.03 23.68 27.72
CA HIS A 155 12.19 24.51 27.37
C HIS A 155 13.55 23.97 27.86
N ASP A 156 13.57 22.82 28.53
CA ASP A 156 14.82 22.20 28.98
C ASP A 156 15.67 21.82 27.76
N TYR A 157 16.91 22.32 27.74
CA TYR A 157 17.84 22.30 26.59
C TYR A 157 17.39 23.04 25.31
N TRP A 158 16.19 23.61 25.27
CA TRP A 158 15.63 24.27 24.08
C TRP A 158 16.47 25.46 23.58
N ASP A 159 17.20 25.32 22.49
CA ASP A 159 18.12 26.31 21.95
C ASP A 159 17.80 26.78 20.52
N ILE A 160 18.69 27.60 19.95
CA ILE A 160 18.48 28.20 18.63
C ILE A 160 18.44 27.16 17.50
N ASN A 161 19.05 26.00 17.67
CA ASN A 161 19.01 24.93 16.69
C ASN A 161 17.64 24.25 16.68
N ASP A 162 17.01 24.07 17.84
CA ASP A 162 15.61 23.61 17.93
C ASP A 162 14.67 24.60 17.23
N ALA A 163 14.89 25.89 17.50
CA ALA A 163 14.11 26.96 16.87
C ALA A 163 14.26 26.98 15.33
N LYS A 164 15.47 26.72 14.81
CA LYS A 164 15.70 26.62 13.35
C LYS A 164 14.86 25.52 12.72
N VAL A 165 14.80 24.35 13.34
CA VAL A 165 14.01 23.21 12.85
C VAL A 165 12.52 23.58 12.81
N VAL A 166 11.99 24.14 13.91
CA VAL A 166 10.60 24.59 13.98
C VAL A 166 10.27 25.66 12.95
N CYS A 167 11.10 26.70 12.85
CA CYS A 167 10.86 27.79 11.91
C CYS A 167 10.87 27.31 10.47
N ARG A 168 11.81 26.41 10.11
CA ARG A 168 11.84 25.76 8.80
C ARG A 168 10.57 24.94 8.54
N GLN A 169 10.12 24.14 9.51
CA GLN A 169 8.87 23.37 9.38
C GLN A 169 7.63 24.27 9.18
N LEU A 170 7.63 25.46 9.76
CA LEU A 170 6.56 26.46 9.61
C LEU A 170 6.70 27.32 8.34
N GLY A 171 7.72 27.07 7.51
CA GLY A 171 7.95 27.79 6.25
C GLY A 171 8.74 29.09 6.37
N TYR A 172 9.36 29.36 7.52
CA TYR A 172 10.25 30.51 7.70
C TYR A 172 11.70 30.15 7.33
N PRO A 173 12.44 31.05 6.66
CA PRO A 173 13.81 30.79 6.25
C PRO A 173 14.80 30.79 7.43
N TYR A 174 14.52 31.55 8.49
CA TYR A 174 15.43 31.70 9.62
C TYR A 174 14.70 31.69 10.97
N ALA A 175 15.44 31.30 12.02
CA ALA A 175 15.04 31.48 13.41
C ALA A 175 15.82 32.63 14.02
N ALA A 176 15.12 33.63 14.57
CA ALA A 176 15.74 34.75 15.27
C ALA A 176 16.11 34.34 16.70
N ARG A 177 15.17 33.71 17.42
CA ARG A 177 15.35 33.36 18.84
C ARG A 177 14.62 32.08 19.23
N ALA A 178 15.23 31.35 20.18
CA ALA A 178 14.55 30.32 20.97
C ALA A 178 13.94 30.97 22.21
N LEU A 179 12.63 30.89 22.35
CA LEU A 179 11.89 31.46 23.48
C LEU A 179 11.66 30.39 24.55
N ARG A 180 11.66 30.80 25.81
CA ARG A 180 11.63 29.92 26.97
C ARG A 180 10.70 30.46 28.05
N GLY A 181 9.84 29.60 28.59
CA GLY A 181 8.97 29.89 29.73
C GLY A 181 8.16 31.18 29.55
N SER A 182 8.35 32.15 30.46
CA SER A 182 7.60 33.42 30.51
C SER A 182 7.69 34.32 29.26
N GLN A 183 8.53 33.97 28.29
CA GLN A 183 8.59 34.66 26.99
C GLN A 183 7.44 34.27 26.05
N VAL A 184 6.72 33.19 26.35
CA VAL A 184 5.52 32.77 25.64
C VAL A 184 4.38 32.57 26.63
N PRO A 185 3.11 32.62 26.20
CA PRO A 185 2.01 32.29 27.07
C PRO A 185 2.14 30.86 27.57
N ASP A 186 1.75 30.60 28.82
CA ASP A 186 1.67 29.24 29.36
C ASP A 186 0.67 28.41 28.54
N GLY A 187 1.01 27.15 28.30
CA GLY A 187 0.11 26.17 27.72
C GLY A 187 -0.80 25.52 28.76
N THR A 188 -1.53 24.52 28.29
CA THR A 188 -2.44 23.72 29.11
C THR A 188 -2.48 22.29 28.57
N GLY A 189 -2.68 21.32 29.47
CA GLY A 189 -2.89 19.93 29.09
C GLY A 189 -1.59 19.15 28.95
N GLN A 190 -1.41 18.50 27.80
CA GLN A 190 -0.29 17.58 27.59
C GLN A 190 0.99 18.34 27.23
N ILE A 191 2.11 17.95 27.84
CA ILE A 191 3.46 18.27 27.37
C ILE A 191 3.99 17.03 26.67
N TRP A 192 4.35 17.13 25.39
CA TRP A 192 4.73 15.98 24.57
C TRP A 192 6.22 15.71 24.55
N LEU A 193 7.05 16.75 24.57
CA LEU A 193 8.48 16.63 24.38
C LEU A 193 9.24 17.37 25.50
N ASP A 194 10.38 16.80 25.88
CA ASP A 194 11.29 17.33 26.89
C ASP A 194 12.74 16.95 26.56
N ASN A 195 13.69 17.80 26.95
CA ASN A 195 15.10 17.75 26.58
C ASN A 195 15.31 17.59 25.07
N VAL A 196 14.61 18.40 24.27
CA VAL A 196 14.80 18.42 22.81
C VAL A 196 16.17 19.02 22.48
N ARG A 197 16.94 18.34 21.62
CA ARG A 197 18.31 18.70 21.27
C ARG A 197 18.57 18.44 19.79
N CYS A 198 18.15 19.37 18.95
CA CYS A 198 18.43 19.40 17.53
C CYS A 198 19.85 19.89 17.24
N THR A 199 20.44 19.44 16.14
CA THR A 199 21.65 19.99 15.52
C THR A 199 21.35 21.23 14.67
N GLY A 200 20.08 21.40 14.26
CA GLY A 200 19.57 22.49 13.43
C GLY A 200 19.37 22.09 11.97
N ASN A 201 19.80 20.88 11.59
CA ASN A 201 19.71 20.36 10.23
C ASN A 201 18.56 19.37 10.03
N GLU A 202 17.90 18.95 11.10
CA GLU A 202 16.79 18.00 11.09
C GLU A 202 15.58 18.55 10.32
N GLN A 203 14.95 17.77 9.45
CA GLN A 203 13.77 18.24 8.72
C GLN A 203 12.57 18.47 9.64
N SER A 204 12.44 17.67 10.70
CA SER A 204 11.36 17.77 11.68
C SER A 204 11.84 17.64 13.11
N LEU A 205 11.09 18.26 14.04
CA LEU A 205 11.33 18.16 15.48
C LEU A 205 11.38 16.71 16.00
N ILE A 206 10.67 15.78 15.36
CA ILE A 206 10.66 14.37 15.76
C ILE A 206 11.98 13.64 15.44
N ASN A 207 12.80 14.20 14.55
CA ASN A 207 14.13 13.64 14.25
C ASN A 207 15.21 14.15 15.22
N CYS A 208 14.87 15.08 16.12
CA CYS A 208 15.79 15.56 17.13
C CYS A 208 15.85 14.62 18.32
N SER A 209 17.01 14.53 18.97
CA SER A 209 17.14 13.79 20.22
C SER A 209 16.22 14.39 21.28
N HIS A 210 15.44 13.56 21.97
CA HIS A 210 14.50 13.96 23.03
C HIS A 210 14.25 12.83 24.03
N SER A 211 13.65 13.13 25.17
CA SER A 211 13.42 12.15 26.26
C SER A 211 12.34 11.10 25.99
N GLY A 212 11.57 11.27 24.91
CA GLY A 212 10.46 10.40 24.52
C GLY A 212 9.09 11.05 24.78
N TRP A 213 8.06 10.51 24.12
CA TRP A 213 6.71 11.09 24.14
C TRP A 213 6.07 11.09 25.52
N GLY A 214 5.72 12.28 26.01
CA GLY A 214 5.05 12.47 27.30
C GLY A 214 5.94 12.19 28.52
N TYR A 215 7.23 11.91 28.31
CA TYR A 215 8.19 11.72 29.40
C TYR A 215 8.85 13.06 29.73
N HIS A 216 8.35 13.73 30.77
CA HIS A 216 8.83 15.03 31.21
C HIS A 216 8.61 15.23 32.72
N ASN A 217 9.36 16.14 33.33
CA ASN A 217 9.11 16.62 34.70
C ASN A 217 8.61 18.08 34.74
N CYS A 218 8.40 18.69 33.57
CA CYS A 218 8.09 20.11 33.42
C CYS A 218 6.64 20.49 33.76
N ARG A 219 6.44 21.80 33.96
CA ARG A 219 5.14 22.48 34.06
C ARG A 219 4.97 23.49 32.92
N HIS A 220 3.77 24.00 32.70
CA HIS A 220 3.51 24.92 31.58
C HIS A 220 4.23 26.28 31.64
N TYR A 221 4.67 26.73 32.82
CA TYR A 221 5.55 27.91 32.90
C TYR A 221 6.95 27.67 32.31
N GLN A 222 7.25 26.42 31.94
CA GLN A 222 8.47 25.96 31.28
C GLN A 222 8.25 25.65 29.79
N ASP A 223 7.12 26.08 29.20
CA ASP A 223 6.87 25.80 27.79
C ASP A 223 7.87 26.53 26.88
N ALA A 224 8.21 25.88 25.77
CA ALA A 224 9.13 26.37 24.76
C ALA A 224 8.41 27.16 23.66
N GLY A 225 9.13 28.11 23.07
CA GLY A 225 8.64 28.94 21.99
C GLY A 225 9.72 29.27 20.98
N VAL A 226 9.32 29.93 19.90
CA VAL A 226 10.24 30.44 18.88
C VAL A 226 9.84 31.84 18.44
N GLU A 227 10.84 32.55 17.92
CA GLU A 227 10.68 33.75 17.13
C GLU A 227 11.37 33.50 15.78
N CYS A 228 10.56 33.32 14.74
CA CYS A 228 11.03 33.12 13.37
C CYS A 228 11.19 34.46 12.64
N SER A 229 12.02 34.48 11.60
CA SER A 229 12.21 35.64 10.75
C SER A 229 12.16 35.26 9.27
N SER A 230 11.63 36.19 8.47
CA SER A 230 11.59 36.13 7.01
C SER A 230 12.88 36.63 6.36
#